data_AF-A0A822FEK1-F1
#
_entry.id   AF-A0A822FEK1-F1
#
_cell.length_a   1.000
_cell.length_b   1.000
_cell.length_c   1.000
_cell.angle_alpha   90.00
_cell.angle_beta   90.00
_cell.angle_gamma   90.00
#
_symmetry.space_group_name_H-M   'P 1'
#
loop_
_entity.id
_entity.type
_entity.pdbx_description
1 polymer ?
#
loop_
_entity_poly.entity_id
_entity_poly.type
_entity_poly.pdbx_seq_one_letter_code
_entity_poly.pdbx_strand_id
1 'polypeptide(L)'
;LLLETSDGELVDRICPWSRYVQRPEKANVYHGVFYNLSEDQIYKFKYPQPKKRDRLKIYEAHVGISSSKEEVSTYENFRINVIPHIVKQGLFIIIFSNFNK
;
A
#
# COMPACT_ATOMS: atom_id res chain seq x y z
N LEU A 1 4.46 -2.63 21.61
CA LEU A 1 3.57 -2.45 22.78
C LEU A 1 3.90 -3.58 23.71
N LEU A 2 4.43 -3.25 24.89
CA LEU A 2 4.74 -4.25 25.89
C LEU A 2 3.47 -4.54 26.69
N LEU A 3 3.05 -5.80 26.68
CA LEU A 3 1.87 -6.30 27.36
C LEU A 3 2.29 -7.32 28.40
N GLU A 4 1.62 -7.35 29.55
CA GLU A 4 1.77 -8.39 30.55
C GLU A 4 0.59 -9.36 30.43
N THR A 5 0.87 -10.66 30.27
CA THR A 5 -0.16 -11.69 30.22
C THR A 5 -0.63 -12.06 31.63
N SER A 6 -1.75 -12.76 31.74
CA SER A 6 -2.26 -13.28 33.02
C SER A 6 -1.28 -14.21 33.73
N ASP A 7 -0.35 -14.82 32.98
CA ASP A 7 0.71 -15.69 33.48
C ASP A 7 1.97 -14.92 33.94
N GLY A 8 1.96 -13.58 33.84
CA GLY A 8 3.09 -12.71 34.18
C GLY A 8 4.15 -12.60 33.09
N GLU A 9 3.90 -13.12 31.87
CA GLU A 9 4.84 -13.01 30.77
C GLU A 9 4.75 -11.65 30.09
N LEU A 10 5.90 -11.05 29.79
CA LEU A 10 5.99 -9.82 29.01
C LEU A 10 6.08 -10.12 27.52
N VAL A 11 5.19 -9.51 26.75
CA VAL A 11 4.99 -9.79 25.34
C VAL A 11 5.00 -8.50 24.54
N ASP A 12 5.83 -8.43 23.50
CA ASP A 12 5.81 -7.31 22.55
C ASP A 12 4.85 -7.58 21.38
N ARG A 13 4.08 -6.56 21.02
CA ARG A 13 3.10 -6.55 19.93
C ARG A 13 3.15 -5.24 19.14
N ILE A 14 2.99 -5.32 17.83
CA ILE A 14 2.78 -4.12 17.02
C ILE A 14 1.46 -3.46 17.44
N CYS A 15 1.42 -2.13 17.45
CA CYS A 15 0.18 -1.41 17.77
C CYS A 15 -0.90 -1.78 16.73
N PRO A 16 -2.12 -2.16 17.16
CA PRO A 16 -3.22 -2.48 16.23
C PRO A 16 -3.57 -1.34 15.28
N TRP A 17 -3.22 -0.11 15.65
CA TRP A 17 -3.49 1.12 14.90
C TRP A 17 -2.25 1.67 14.18
N SER A 18 -1.15 0.91 14.13
CA SER A 18 0.05 1.30 13.39
C SER A 18 -0.31 1.57 11.92
N ARG A 19 0.00 2.79 11.46
CA ARG A 19 -0.30 3.23 10.08
C ARG A 19 0.65 2.63 9.05
N TYR A 20 1.83 2.23 9.47
CA TYR A 20 2.86 1.65 8.62
C TYR A 20 3.65 0.60 9.39
N VAL A 21 3.94 -0.52 8.73
CA VAL A 21 4.76 -1.61 9.25
C VAL A 21 5.77 -2.00 8.19
N GLN A 22 6.97 -2.39 8.61
CA GLN A 22 8.01 -2.82 7.69
C GLN A 22 8.72 -4.04 8.24
N ARG A 23 9.08 -4.96 7.36
CA ARG A 23 10.01 -6.05 7.68
C ARG A 23 11.45 -5.58 7.43
N PRO A 24 12.30 -5.47 8.46
CA PRO A 24 13.71 -5.19 8.28
C PRO A 24 14.39 -6.31 7.48
N GLU A 25 15.45 -6.00 6.72
CA GLU A 25 16.17 -7.00 5.92
C GLU A 25 16.72 -8.15 6.77
N LYS A 26 17.22 -7.83 7.97
CA LYS A 26 17.88 -8.76 8.89
C LYS A 26 16.92 -9.49 9.83
N ALA A 27 15.61 -9.23 9.74
CA ALA A 27 14.62 -9.79 10.66
C ALA A 27 13.48 -10.47 9.89
N ASN A 28 12.96 -11.55 10.49
CA ASN A 28 11.79 -12.27 9.98
C ASN A 28 10.48 -11.75 10.60
N VAL A 29 10.56 -10.81 11.53
CA VAL A 29 9.41 -10.18 12.18
C VAL A 29 9.19 -8.78 11.63
N TYR A 30 7.92 -8.37 11.56
CA TYR A 30 7.55 -7.00 11.20
C TYR A 30 7.71 -6.08 12.40
N HIS A 31 8.17 -4.85 12.13
CA HIS A 31 8.25 -3.80 13.13
C HIS A 31 7.22 -2.70 12.80
N GLY A 32 6.59 -2.15 13.84
CA GLY A 32 5.77 -0.96 13.70
C GLY A 32 6.65 0.26 13.46
N VAL A 33 6.39 0.99 12.38
CA VAL A 33 7.12 2.22 12.06
C VAL A 33 6.32 3.41 12.59
N PHE A 34 6.99 4.29 13.33
CA PHE A 34 6.38 5.56 13.74
C PHE A 34 6.31 6.50 12.53
N TYR A 35 5.19 6.42 11.80
CA TYR A 35 4.98 7.15 10.57
C TYR A 35 4.41 8.55 10.84
N ASN A 36 5.31 9.49 11.16
CA ASN A 36 4.98 10.90 11.42
C ASN A 36 5.81 11.81 10.51
N LEU A 37 5.35 11.98 9.27
CA LEU A 37 6.00 12.81 8.25
C LEU A 37 5.82 14.31 8.53
N SER A 38 6.79 15.13 8.11
CA SER A 38 6.67 16.59 8.11
C SER A 38 5.62 17.07 7.09
N GLU A 39 5.06 18.26 7.28
CA GLU A 39 3.99 18.79 6.41
C GLU A 39 4.37 18.87 4.93
N ASP A 40 5.65 19.10 4.66
CA ASP A 40 6.31 19.13 3.37
C ASP A 40 6.46 17.74 2.70
N GLN A 41 6.45 16.68 3.49
CA GLN A 41 6.53 15.29 3.00
C GLN A 41 5.15 14.63 2.83
N ILE A 42 4.10 15.21 3.41
CA ILE A 42 2.73 14.69 3.28
C ILE A 42 2.22 14.96 1.87
N TYR A 43 1.82 13.90 1.17
CA TYR A 43 1.22 14.01 -0.15
C TYR A 43 -0.12 14.75 -0.11
N LYS A 44 -0.24 15.85 -0.86
CA LYS A 44 -1.48 16.60 -1.05
C LYS A 44 -2.15 16.17 -2.36
N PHE A 45 -3.37 15.65 -2.27
CA PHE A 45 -4.15 15.26 -3.45
C PHE A 45 -4.38 16.47 -4.36
N LYS A 46 -3.96 16.33 -5.62
CA LYS A 46 -4.02 17.42 -6.62
C LYS A 46 -5.28 17.38 -7.48
N TYR A 47 -5.91 16.22 -7.59
CA TYR A 47 -7.02 15.98 -8.51
C TYR A 47 -8.28 15.52 -7.76
N PRO A 48 -9.48 15.98 -8.15
CA PRO A 48 -10.72 15.52 -7.56
C PRO A 48 -11.03 14.09 -7.98
N GLN A 49 -11.94 13.45 -7.23
CA GLN A 49 -12.42 12.12 -7.58
C GLN A 49 -13.13 12.14 -8.95
N PRO A 50 -12.85 11.16 -9.85
CA PRO A 50 -13.53 11.07 -11.14
C PRO A 50 -15.05 10.91 -10.99
N LYS A 51 -15.82 11.46 -11.95
CA LYS A 51 -17.27 11.28 -12.00
C LYS A 51 -17.64 9.81 -12.24
N LYS A 52 -18.70 9.35 -11.58
CA LYS A 52 -19.30 8.03 -11.83
C LYS A 52 -19.73 7.92 -13.29
N ARG A 53 -19.47 6.78 -13.91
CA ARG A 53 -19.87 6.48 -15.30
C ARG A 53 -20.98 5.44 -15.31
N ASP A 54 -21.81 5.48 -16.35
CA ASP A 54 -22.95 4.57 -16.50
C ASP A 54 -22.54 3.13 -16.81
N ARG A 55 -21.38 2.94 -17.45
CA ARG A 55 -20.82 1.61 -17.78
C ARG A 55 -19.48 1.43 -17.09
N LEU A 56 -19.38 0.37 -16.29
CA LEU A 56 -18.16 0.03 -15.55
C LEU A 56 -17.26 -0.82 -16.44
N LYS A 57 -16.02 -0.35 -16.62
CA LYS A 57 -14.93 -1.11 -17.23
C LYS A 57 -13.80 -1.15 -16.23
N ILE A 58 -13.60 -2.33 -15.65
CA ILE A 58 -12.77 -2.55 -14.48
C ILE A 58 -11.47 -3.23 -14.91
N TYR A 59 -10.36 -2.74 -14.39
CA TYR A 59 -9.06 -3.40 -14.43
C TYR A 59 -8.71 -3.85 -13.01
N GLU A 60 -8.64 -5.15 -12.77
CA GLU A 60 -8.12 -5.66 -11.52
C GLU A 60 -6.60 -5.75 -11.58
N ALA A 61 -5.92 -5.23 -10.57
CA ALA A 61 -4.47 -5.11 -10.57
C ALA A 61 -3.86 -5.43 -9.20
N HIS A 62 -2.70 -6.07 -9.24
CA HIS A 62 -1.85 -6.30 -8.08
C HIS A 62 -0.51 -5.60 -8.26
N VAL A 63 -0.24 -4.57 -7.44
CA VAL A 63 0.93 -3.69 -7.60
C VAL A 63 2.25 -4.45 -7.55
N GLY A 64 2.39 -5.41 -6.62
CA GLY A 64 3.64 -6.14 -6.42
C GLY A 64 4.10 -7.01 -7.59
N ILE A 65 3.20 -7.41 -8.51
CA ILE A 65 3.51 -8.27 -9.66
C ILE A 65 3.32 -7.53 -10.99
N SER A 66 3.20 -6.20 -10.94
CA SER A 66 2.88 -5.39 -12.12
C SER A 66 4.08 -5.01 -12.97
N SER A 67 5.27 -5.53 -12.66
CA SER A 67 6.51 -5.30 -13.39
C SER A 67 6.92 -6.57 -14.14
N SER A 68 7.67 -6.41 -15.24
CA SER A 68 8.28 -7.54 -15.94
C SER A 68 9.52 -8.10 -15.23
N LYS A 69 10.06 -7.38 -14.26
CA LYS A 69 11.20 -7.82 -13.46
C LYS A 69 10.77 -8.82 -12.40
N GLU A 70 11.66 -9.75 -12.07
CA GLU A 70 11.50 -10.73 -11.00
C GLU A 70 11.72 -10.10 -9.60
N GLU A 71 10.97 -9.04 -9.30
CA GLU A 71 11.02 -8.32 -8.03
C GLU A 71 9.64 -7.82 -7.62
N VAL A 72 9.45 -7.51 -6.33
CA VAL A 72 8.22 -6.87 -5.87
C VAL A 72 8.18 -5.44 -6.41
N SER A 73 7.27 -5.20 -7.35
CA SER A 73 7.10 -3.90 -8.01
C SER A 73 6.57 -2.81 -7.06
N THR A 74 6.89 -1.55 -7.37
CA THR A 74 6.57 -0.39 -6.53
C THR A 74 5.31 0.35 -7.00
N TYR A 75 4.69 1.10 -6.08
CA TYR A 75 3.57 2.00 -6.41
C TYR A 75 3.95 3.05 -7.47
N GLU A 76 5.19 3.56 -7.47
CA GLU A 76 5.68 4.48 -8.51
C GLU A 76 5.82 3.81 -9.87
N ASN A 77 6.35 2.58 -9.93
CA ASN A 77 6.42 1.82 -11.17
C ASN A 77 5.01 1.59 -11.76
N PHE A 78 4.04 1.21 -10.91
CA PHE A 78 2.65 1.07 -11.32
C PHE A 78 2.07 2.38 -11.87
N ARG A 79 2.31 3.50 -11.17
CA ARG A 79 1.83 4.83 -11.58
C ARG A 79 2.35 5.24 -12.95
N ILE A 80 3.63 5.04 -13.21
CA ILE A 80 4.31 5.52 -14.43
C ILE A 80 4.05 4.58 -15.61
N ASN A 81 4.10 3.27 -15.41
CA ASN A 81 4.11 2.31 -16.51
C ASN A 81 2.76 1.62 -16.74
N VAL A 82 1.98 1.37 -15.69
CA VAL A 82 0.76 0.56 -15.79
C VAL A 82 -0.49 1.42 -15.98
N ILE A 83 -0.64 2.52 -15.22
CA ILE A 83 -1.81 3.40 -15.34
C ILE A 83 -2.01 3.92 -16.78
N PRO A 84 -0.99 4.41 -17.52
CA PRO A 84 -1.19 4.86 -18.90
C PRO A 84 -1.69 3.75 -19.84
N HIS A 85 -1.27 2.50 -19.59
CA HIS A 85 -1.73 1.36 -20.37
C HIS A 85 -3.22 1.07 -20.14
N ILE A 86 -3.66 1.10 -18.87
CA ILE A 86 -5.07 0.94 -18.49
C ILE A 86 -5.94 2.01 -19.17
N VAL A 87 -5.47 3.26 -19.18
CA VAL A 87 -6.16 4.37 -19.84
C VAL A 87 -6.23 4.15 -21.35
N LYS A 88 -5.14 3.68 -21.99
CA LYS A 88 -5.11 3.36 -23.43
C LYS A 88 -6.11 2.26 -23.82
N GLN A 89 -6.35 1.30 -22.94
CA GLN A 89 -7.36 0.25 -23.13
C GLN A 89 -8.81 0.74 -22.93
N GLY A 90 -9.00 2.00 -22.49
CA GLY A 90 -10.31 2.57 -22.24
C GLY A 90 -11.00 1.99 -21.00
N LEU A 91 -10.21 1.55 -20.03
CA LEU A 91 -10.67 1.14 -18.71
C LEU A 91 -10.67 2.37 -17.77
N PHE A 92 -11.62 2.43 -16.85
CA PHE A 92 -11.86 3.65 -16.06
C PHE A 92 -11.83 3.42 -14.55
N ILE A 93 -11.84 2.16 -14.13
CA ILE A 93 -11.85 1.77 -12.72
C ILE A 93 -10.73 0.78 -12.52
N ILE A 94 -9.94 0.98 -11.46
CA ILE A 94 -8.90 0.06 -11.04
C ILE A 94 -9.33 -0.53 -9.70
N ILE A 95 -9.42 -1.85 -9.62
CA ILE A 95 -9.53 -2.57 -8.35
C ILE A 95 -8.12 -2.99 -7.98
N PHE A 96 -7.64 -2.50 -6.84
CA PHE A 96 -6.36 -2.88 -6.30
C PHE A 96 -6.52 -4.08 -5.37
N SER A 97 -5.87 -5.18 -5.73
CA SER A 97 -5.79 -6.40 -4.95
C SER A 97 -4.48 -6.42 -4.17
N ASN A 98 -4.52 -6.91 -2.93
CA ASN A 98 -3.41 -6.88 -1.97
C ASN A 98 -2.80 -5.48 -1.77
N PHE A 99 -3.48 -4.65 -0.99
CA PHE A 99 -2.84 -3.50 -0.38
C PHE A 99 -1.81 -4.00 0.65
N ASN A 100 -0.53 -3.94 0.29
CA ASN A 100 0.52 -3.90 1.28
C ASN A 100 0.43 -2.54 1.98
N LYS A 101 -0.21 -2.53 3.14
CA LYS A 101 -0.13 -1.43 4.12
C LYS A 101 1.22 -1.49 4.85
#